data_AF-R7M8T2-F1
#
_entry.id   AF-R7M8T2-F1
#
_cell.length_a   1.000
_cell.length_b   1.000
_cell.length_c   1.000
_cell.angle_alpha   90.00
_cell.angle_beta   90.00
_cell.angle_gamma   90.00
#
_symmetry.space_group_name_H-M   'P 1'
#
loop_
_entity.id
_entity.type
_entity.pdbx_description
1 polymer ?
#
loop_
_entity_poly.entity_id
_entity_poly.type
_entity_poly.pdbx_seq_one_letter_code
_entity_poly.pdbx_strand_id
1 'polypeptide(L)'
;MENASKALIMAGSVLLSLLIITTLVFMFGKLGDLKNSEASTEEVKKLAEYNRQIETFDRALYGSELLSLANLIDDYNKRQADLKGYNAIVLHVYSKGISSPICMQDNYTRDDSYKDLISDFETLQKKLNEAKNKKAYGEKIEKLASMNWATLRQFLMSAGLSEEEVEQAMDSNSQLSKLISEYQNLKSESTEFKNKQFTQHQYEYDDYYNGTRVKKIIFKEQGL
;
A
#
# COMPACT_ATOMS: atom_id res chain seq x y z
N MET A 1 -23.77 46.30 -64.08
CA MET A 1 -22.94 46.27 -62.85
C MET A 1 -23.53 45.37 -61.74
N GLU A 2 -24.82 45.00 -61.81
CA GLU A 2 -25.52 44.20 -60.79
C GLU A 2 -24.96 42.76 -60.60
N ASN A 3 -24.53 42.10 -61.68
CA ASN A 3 -24.01 40.72 -61.62
C ASN A 3 -22.62 40.61 -60.97
N ALA A 4 -21.77 41.63 -61.13
CA ALA A 4 -20.47 41.67 -60.47
C ALA A 4 -20.60 41.91 -58.96
N SER A 5 -21.59 42.72 -58.54
CA SER A 5 -21.90 42.95 -57.13
C SER A 5 -22.49 41.71 -56.47
N LYS A 6 -23.40 40.97 -57.14
CA LYS A 6 -23.92 39.68 -56.64
C LYS A 6 -22.81 38.63 -56.53
N ALA A 7 -21.91 38.54 -57.51
CA ALA A 7 -20.76 37.66 -57.46
C ALA A 7 -19.78 38.03 -56.33
N LEU A 8 -19.54 39.32 -56.11
CA LEU A 8 -18.67 39.82 -55.03
C LEU A 8 -19.26 39.54 -53.65
N ILE A 9 -20.58 39.69 -53.48
CA ILE A 9 -21.27 39.37 -52.22
C ILE A 9 -21.26 37.86 -51.96
N MET A 10 -21.47 37.03 -52.99
CA MET A 10 -21.37 35.57 -52.87
C MET A 10 -19.93 35.10 -52.59
N ALA A 11 -18.92 35.71 -53.21
CA ALA A 11 -17.52 35.40 -52.95
C ALA A 11 -17.06 35.87 -51.55
N GLY A 12 -17.53 37.04 -51.12
CA GLY A 12 -17.21 37.60 -49.82
C GLY A 12 -17.79 36.78 -48.66
N SER A 13 -19.01 36.28 -48.77
CA SER A 13 -19.64 35.46 -47.73
C SER A 13 -18.96 34.08 -47.61
N VAL A 14 -18.57 33.48 -48.74
CA VAL A 14 -17.84 32.20 -48.75
C VAL A 14 -16.43 32.38 -48.17
N LEU A 15 -15.72 33.45 -48.57
CA LEU A 15 -14.39 33.76 -48.05
C LEU A 15 -14.40 34.01 -46.54
N LEU A 16 -15.39 34.78 -46.06
CA LEU A 16 -15.55 35.07 -44.63
C LEU A 16 -15.84 33.78 -43.84
N SER A 17 -16.68 32.88 -44.39
CA SER A 17 -16.98 31.60 -43.77
C SER A 17 -15.74 30.70 -43.66
N LEU A 18 -14.91 30.66 -44.71
CA LEU A 18 -13.65 29.92 -44.71
C LEU A 18 -12.67 30.47 -43.67
N LEU A 19 -12.55 31.80 -43.55
CA LEU A 19 -11.72 32.43 -42.52
C LEU A 19 -12.18 32.03 -41.11
N ILE A 20 -13.49 32.12 -40.83
CA ILE A 20 -14.05 31.74 -39.53
C ILE A 20 -13.74 30.27 -39.21
N ILE A 21 -13.93 29.35 -40.16
CA ILE A 21 -13.65 27.91 -39.97
C ILE A 21 -12.16 27.68 -39.70
N THR A 22 -11.26 28.31 -40.46
CA THR A 22 -9.81 28.15 -40.25
C THR A 22 -9.36 28.70 -38.88
N THR A 23 -9.91 29.83 -38.44
CA THR A 23 -9.63 30.39 -37.12
C THR A 23 -10.13 29.48 -36.00
N LEU A 24 -11.32 28.89 -36.14
CA LEU A 24 -11.86 27.95 -35.16
C LEU A 24 -11.02 26.68 -35.06
N VAL A 25 -10.63 26.07 -36.19
CA VAL A 25 -9.76 24.89 -36.22
C VAL A 25 -8.41 25.18 -35.57
N PHE A 26 -7.81 26.35 -35.84
CA PHE A 26 -6.56 26.77 -35.22
C PHE A 26 -6.70 27.00 -33.71
N MET A 27 -7.79 27.64 -33.26
CA MET A 27 -8.08 27.83 -31.84
C MET A 27 -8.28 26.49 -31.12
N PHE A 28 -9.02 25.55 -31.70
CA PHE A 28 -9.21 24.22 -31.11
C PHE A 28 -7.92 23.41 -31.04
N GLY A 29 -7.05 23.50 -32.04
CA GLY A 29 -5.70 22.91 -32.01
C GLY A 29 -4.86 23.49 -30.87
N LYS A 30 -4.83 24.83 -30.74
CA LYS A 30 -4.09 25.51 -29.66
C LYS A 30 -4.65 25.23 -28.26
N LEU A 31 -5.97 25.16 -28.09
CA LEU A 31 -6.62 24.79 -26.84
C LEU A 31 -6.34 23.32 -26.46
N GLY A 32 -6.28 22.42 -27.45
CA GLY A 32 -5.86 21.04 -27.27
C GLY A 32 -4.40 20.95 -26.83
N ASP A 33 -3.49 21.64 -27.52
CA ASP A 33 -2.07 21.68 -27.20
C ASP A 33 -1.79 22.31 -25.82
N LEU A 34 -2.50 23.38 -25.45
CA LEU A 34 -2.42 24.00 -24.12
C LEU A 34 -2.92 23.07 -23.01
N LYS A 35 -4.08 22.43 -23.18
CA LYS A 35 -4.59 21.45 -22.20
C LYS A 35 -3.69 20.22 -22.09
N ASN A 36 -3.12 19.76 -23.20
CA ASN A 36 -2.16 18.65 -23.20
C ASN A 36 -0.83 19.05 -22.56
N SER A 37 -0.38 20.30 -22.72
CA SER A 37 0.83 20.84 -22.08
C SER A 37 0.65 21.06 -20.59
N GLU A 38 -0.53 21.51 -20.13
CA GLU A 38 -0.83 21.64 -18.70
C GLU A 38 -1.01 20.26 -18.05
N ALA A 39 -1.70 19.34 -18.71
CA ALA A 39 -1.85 17.95 -18.27
C ALA A 39 -0.50 17.25 -18.18
N SER A 40 0.38 17.38 -19.19
CA SER A 40 1.72 16.79 -19.16
C SER A 40 2.60 17.38 -18.07
N THR A 41 2.49 18.70 -17.81
CA THR A 41 3.20 19.36 -16.72
C THR A 41 2.74 18.83 -15.36
N GLU A 42 1.44 18.62 -15.17
CA GLU A 42 0.88 18.07 -13.95
C GLU A 42 1.26 16.60 -13.73
N GLU A 43 1.34 15.82 -14.80
CA GLU A 43 1.81 14.43 -14.75
C GLU A 43 3.28 14.31 -14.38
N VAL A 44 4.14 15.15 -14.97
CA VAL A 44 5.55 15.23 -14.61
C VAL A 44 5.73 15.62 -13.15
N LYS A 45 4.94 16.60 -12.66
CA LYS A 45 4.94 16.96 -11.23
C LYS A 45 4.54 15.80 -10.33
N LYS A 46 3.49 15.06 -10.68
CA LYS A 46 3.04 13.89 -9.90
C LYS A 46 4.10 12.79 -9.85
N LEU A 47 4.78 12.51 -10.97
CA LEU A 47 5.89 11.55 -10.99
C LEU A 47 7.04 12.01 -10.09
N ALA A 48 7.42 13.29 -10.17
CA ALA A 48 8.45 13.86 -9.29
C ALA A 48 8.04 13.81 -7.82
N GLU A 49 6.76 13.99 -7.50
CA GLU A 49 6.22 13.86 -6.16
C GLU A 49 6.32 12.42 -5.64
N TYR A 50 5.93 11.41 -6.42
CA TYR A 50 6.12 10.01 -6.03
C TYR A 50 7.59 9.67 -5.80
N ASN A 51 8.49 10.07 -6.70
CA ASN A 51 9.93 9.84 -6.53
C ASN A 51 10.42 10.46 -5.23
N ARG A 52 10.09 11.74 -4.98
CA ARG A 52 10.49 12.42 -3.73
C ARG A 52 9.92 11.74 -2.49
N GLN A 53 8.67 11.28 -2.52
CA GLN A 53 8.07 10.55 -1.40
C GLN A 53 8.79 9.23 -1.16
N ILE A 54 9.11 8.48 -2.22
CA ILE A 54 9.86 7.22 -2.15
C ILE A 54 11.29 7.44 -1.62
N GLU A 55 11.97 8.48 -2.06
CA GLU A 55 13.32 8.85 -1.58
C GLU A 55 13.34 9.17 -0.07
N THR A 56 12.23 9.56 0.55
CA THR A 56 12.18 9.72 2.02
C THR A 56 12.38 8.40 2.79
N PHE A 57 12.24 7.27 2.09
CA PHE A 57 12.48 5.93 2.59
C PHE A 57 13.90 5.44 2.28
N ASP A 58 14.76 6.23 1.63
CA ASP A 58 16.20 5.97 1.49
C ASP A 58 16.94 6.16 2.83
N ARG A 59 16.72 5.19 3.72
CA ARG A 59 17.34 5.06 5.04
C ARG A 59 17.01 3.69 5.62
N ALA A 60 17.50 3.41 6.82
CA ALA A 60 16.99 2.30 7.60
C ALA A 60 15.50 2.52 7.94
N LEU A 61 14.70 1.47 7.77
CA LEU A 61 13.26 1.46 7.97
C LEU A 61 12.86 0.43 9.02
N TYR A 62 11.90 0.78 9.86
CA TYR A 62 11.13 -0.23 10.58
C TYR A 62 10.15 -0.94 9.62
N GLY A 63 9.74 -2.17 9.93
CA GLY A 63 8.78 -2.92 9.11
C GLY A 63 7.45 -2.20 8.91
N SER A 64 7.02 -1.36 9.86
CA SER A 64 5.87 -0.46 9.70
C SER A 64 6.06 0.60 8.60
N GLU A 65 7.26 1.14 8.49
CA GLU A 65 7.64 2.11 7.45
C GLU A 65 7.81 1.41 6.10
N LEU A 66 8.34 0.19 6.10
CA LEU A 66 8.42 -0.65 4.90
C LEU A 66 7.04 -0.98 4.32
N LEU A 67 6.04 -1.26 5.16
CA LEU A 67 4.65 -1.41 4.73
C LEU A 67 4.09 -0.11 4.13
N SER A 68 4.49 1.04 4.65
CA SER A 68 4.07 2.34 4.12
C SER A 68 4.68 2.58 2.73
N LEU A 69 5.96 2.23 2.54
CA LEU A 69 6.61 2.25 1.23
C LEU A 69 5.94 1.28 0.24
N ALA A 70 5.62 0.05 0.66
CA ALA A 70 4.95 -0.92 -0.19
C ALA A 70 3.59 -0.40 -0.68
N ASN A 71 2.80 0.23 0.20
CA ASN A 71 1.53 0.86 -0.17
C ASN A 71 1.71 2.05 -1.11
N LEU A 72 2.74 2.88 -0.90
CA LEU A 72 3.06 3.99 -1.80
C LEU A 72 3.42 3.49 -3.22
N ILE A 73 4.18 2.39 -3.30
CA ILE A 73 4.54 1.73 -4.56
C ILE A 73 3.31 1.12 -5.22
N ASP A 74 2.41 0.49 -4.46
CA ASP A 74 1.14 -0.03 -4.98
C ASP A 74 0.28 1.09 -5.59
N ASP A 75 0.15 2.22 -4.90
CA ASP A 75 -0.60 3.38 -5.38
C ASP A 75 0.04 3.98 -6.65
N TYR A 76 1.37 4.11 -6.69
CA TYR A 76 2.08 4.52 -7.90
C TYR A 76 1.83 3.54 -9.05
N ASN A 77 2.02 2.23 -8.84
CA ASN A 77 1.87 1.24 -9.90
C ASN A 77 0.44 1.23 -10.45
N LYS A 78 -0.58 1.30 -9.58
CA LYS A 78 -1.98 1.40 -10.00
C LYS A 78 -2.27 2.69 -10.78
N ARG A 79 -1.77 3.84 -10.33
CA ARG A 79 -2.14 5.15 -10.90
C ARG A 79 -1.29 5.60 -12.09
N GLN A 80 -0.04 5.16 -12.14
CA GLN A 80 0.94 5.60 -13.14
C GLN A 80 1.32 4.45 -14.06
N ALA A 81 1.74 3.29 -13.53
CA ALA A 81 2.18 2.19 -14.38
C ALA A 81 1.02 1.56 -15.15
N ASP A 82 0.01 1.06 -14.45
CA ASP A 82 -1.10 0.32 -15.02
C ASP A 82 -2.02 1.21 -15.87
N LEU A 83 -2.30 2.44 -15.40
CA LEU A 83 -3.24 3.35 -16.06
C LEU A 83 -2.62 4.23 -17.14
N LYS A 84 -1.31 4.49 -17.09
CA LYS A 84 -0.65 5.45 -17.99
C LYS A 84 0.54 4.87 -18.76
N GLY A 85 0.85 3.59 -18.57
CA GLY A 85 1.91 2.90 -19.31
C GLY A 85 3.33 3.24 -18.83
N TYR A 86 3.49 3.80 -17.63
CA TYR A 86 4.81 3.96 -17.03
C TYR A 86 5.37 2.61 -16.54
N ASN A 87 6.68 2.52 -16.35
CA ASN A 87 7.27 1.32 -15.78
C ASN A 87 6.88 1.20 -14.30
N ALA A 88 6.49 -0.01 -13.91
CA ALA A 88 6.18 -0.35 -12.54
C ALA A 88 7.44 -0.30 -11.68
N ILE A 89 7.28 0.16 -10.44
CA ILE A 89 8.31 0.09 -9.41
C ILE A 89 8.26 -1.29 -8.78
N VAL A 90 9.43 -1.90 -8.63
CA VAL A 90 9.64 -3.19 -7.98
C VAL A 90 10.21 -2.98 -6.58
N LEU A 91 9.65 -3.69 -5.59
CA LEU A 91 10.17 -3.73 -4.22
C LEU A 91 10.50 -5.17 -3.84
N HIS A 92 11.78 -5.44 -3.55
CA HIS A 92 12.21 -6.71 -2.99
C HIS A 92 12.57 -6.56 -1.51
N VAL A 93 12.08 -7.48 -0.69
CA VAL A 93 12.30 -7.50 0.75
C VAL A 93 12.86 -8.86 1.16
N TYR A 94 13.98 -8.82 1.88
CA TYR A 94 14.61 -9.98 2.48
C TYR A 94 14.56 -9.88 4.01
N SER A 95 13.99 -10.87 4.68
CA SER A 95 13.89 -10.95 6.15
C SER A 95 14.35 -12.34 6.60
N LYS A 96 14.94 -12.43 7.80
CA LYS A 96 15.05 -13.71 8.50
C LYS A 96 13.64 -14.08 8.93
N GLY A 97 13.25 -15.34 8.80
CA GLY A 97 11.90 -15.74 9.19
C GLY A 97 11.53 -15.31 10.61
N ILE A 98 10.24 -15.04 10.81
CA ILE A 98 9.69 -14.84 12.14
C ILE A 98 9.72 -16.20 12.85
N SER A 99 10.02 -16.24 14.14
CA SER A 99 10.22 -17.52 14.86
C SER A 99 9.00 -18.46 14.80
N SER A 100 7.80 -17.93 14.53
CA SER A 100 6.59 -18.70 14.25
C SER A 100 5.67 -17.89 13.34
N PRO A 101 5.92 -17.87 12.02
CA PRO A 101 5.12 -17.07 11.10
C PRO A 101 3.76 -17.75 10.92
N ILE A 102 2.68 -16.99 11.14
CA ILE A 102 1.31 -17.42 10.84
C ILE A 102 0.88 -16.89 9.48
N CYS A 103 1.35 -15.70 9.11
CA CYS A 103 0.98 -15.03 7.86
C CYS A 103 2.19 -14.49 7.09
N MET A 104 3.15 -13.88 7.77
CA MET A 104 4.26 -13.20 7.12
C MET A 104 5.25 -14.21 6.54
N GLN A 105 5.81 -13.89 5.37
CA GLN A 105 6.87 -14.67 4.73
C GLN A 105 8.25 -14.06 5.00
N ASP A 106 9.27 -14.90 4.90
CA ASP A 106 10.67 -14.51 5.05
C ASP A 106 11.13 -13.56 3.92
N ASN A 107 10.69 -13.82 2.68
CA ASN A 107 11.19 -13.10 1.51
C ASN A 107 10.05 -12.77 0.54
N TYR A 108 10.07 -11.54 0.03
CA TYR A 108 9.20 -11.05 -1.03
C TYR A 108 10.10 -10.58 -2.17
N THR A 109 10.40 -11.47 -3.12
CA THR A 109 11.46 -11.27 -4.14
C THR A 109 11.00 -11.41 -5.59
N ARG A 110 9.69 -11.61 -5.82
CA ARG A 110 9.12 -11.44 -7.16
C ARG A 110 8.77 -9.99 -7.39
N ASP A 111 8.76 -9.53 -8.64
CA ASP A 111 8.56 -8.12 -8.99
C ASP A 111 7.27 -7.50 -8.39
N ASP A 112 6.23 -8.32 -8.21
CA ASP A 112 4.93 -7.94 -7.66
C ASP A 112 4.70 -8.41 -6.20
N SER A 113 5.66 -9.12 -5.59
CA SER A 113 5.48 -9.75 -4.27
C SER A 113 5.38 -8.76 -3.11
N TYR A 114 5.66 -7.47 -3.32
CA TYR A 114 5.30 -6.45 -2.33
C TYR A 114 3.78 -6.37 -2.09
N LYS A 115 2.96 -6.81 -3.05
CA LYS A 115 1.51 -6.95 -2.88
C LYS A 115 1.17 -8.08 -1.92
N ASP A 116 1.93 -9.18 -1.98
CA ASP A 116 1.81 -10.27 -1.00
C ASP A 116 2.20 -9.77 0.39
N LEU A 117 3.27 -8.96 0.51
CA LEU A 117 3.65 -8.34 1.78
C LEU A 117 2.51 -7.51 2.40
N ILE A 118 1.83 -6.70 1.58
CA ILE A 118 0.67 -5.93 2.01
C ILE A 118 -0.46 -6.89 2.43
N SER A 119 -0.82 -7.85 1.58
CA SER A 119 -1.92 -8.80 1.79
C SER A 119 -1.71 -9.70 3.02
N ASP A 120 -0.51 -10.20 3.23
CA ASP A 120 -0.16 -11.06 4.36
C ASP A 120 -0.26 -10.28 5.67
N PHE A 121 0.20 -9.02 5.67
CA PHE A 121 0.09 -8.15 6.82
C PHE A 121 -1.37 -7.74 7.09
N GLU A 122 -2.17 -7.44 6.07
CA GLU A 122 -3.61 -7.18 6.21
C GLU A 122 -4.35 -8.41 6.76
N THR A 123 -4.01 -9.60 6.26
CA THR A 123 -4.55 -10.88 6.76
C THR A 123 -4.17 -11.10 8.21
N LEU A 124 -2.93 -10.81 8.60
CA LEU A 124 -2.47 -10.86 9.99
C LEU A 124 -3.27 -9.89 10.86
N GLN A 125 -3.46 -8.63 10.44
CA GLN A 125 -4.26 -7.66 11.18
C GLN A 125 -5.72 -8.11 11.32
N LYS A 126 -6.30 -8.69 10.26
CA LYS A 126 -7.67 -9.24 10.29
C LYS A 126 -7.78 -10.38 11.30
N LYS A 127 -6.92 -11.40 11.21
CA LYS A 127 -6.91 -12.53 12.16
C LYS A 127 -6.68 -12.06 13.60
N LEU A 128 -5.76 -11.10 13.81
CA LEU A 128 -5.52 -10.49 15.12
C LEU A 128 -6.77 -9.79 15.65
N ASN A 129 -7.47 -9.03 14.80
CA ASN A 129 -8.71 -8.35 15.15
C ASN A 129 -9.87 -9.32 15.42
N GLU A 130 -9.92 -10.46 14.75
CA GLU A 130 -10.89 -11.52 15.04
C GLU A 130 -10.56 -12.17 16.38
N ALA A 131 -9.33 -12.65 16.57
CA ALA A 131 -8.86 -13.33 17.78
C ALA A 131 -9.03 -12.46 19.03
N LYS A 132 -8.66 -11.17 18.98
CA LYS A 132 -8.77 -10.24 20.12
C LYS A 132 -10.23 -10.06 20.59
N ASN A 133 -11.18 -10.15 19.67
CA ASN A 133 -12.61 -9.91 19.92
C ASN A 133 -13.42 -11.18 20.23
N LYS A 134 -12.85 -12.37 20.05
CA LYS A 134 -13.44 -13.62 20.54
C LYS A 134 -13.74 -13.49 22.05
N LYS A 135 -14.78 -14.14 22.53
CA LYS A 135 -15.17 -14.13 23.94
C LYS A 135 -15.03 -15.51 24.57
N ALA A 136 -14.58 -15.53 25.82
CA ALA A 136 -14.62 -16.68 26.70
C ALA A 136 -15.02 -16.20 28.10
N TYR A 137 -15.86 -16.96 28.80
CA TYR A 137 -16.31 -16.61 30.15
C TYR A 137 -16.82 -15.16 30.28
N GLY A 138 -17.56 -14.70 29.27
CA GLY A 138 -18.15 -13.36 29.22
C GLY A 138 -17.21 -12.22 28.79
N GLU A 139 -15.90 -12.47 28.69
CA GLU A 139 -14.89 -11.44 28.42
C GLU A 139 -14.14 -11.65 27.11
N LYS A 140 -13.58 -10.57 26.56
CA LYS A 140 -12.75 -10.63 25.34
C LYS A 140 -11.41 -11.34 25.61
N ILE A 141 -10.94 -12.12 24.64
CA ILE A 141 -9.63 -12.79 24.71
C ILE A 141 -8.50 -11.80 24.94
N GLU A 142 -8.55 -10.60 24.36
CA GLU A 142 -7.55 -9.55 24.61
C GLU A 142 -7.35 -9.25 26.10
N LYS A 143 -8.47 -9.15 26.85
CA LYS A 143 -8.45 -8.87 28.28
C LYS A 143 -7.90 -10.07 29.04
N LEU A 144 -8.40 -11.27 28.74
CA LEU A 144 -7.97 -12.50 29.42
C LEU A 144 -6.49 -12.80 29.19
N ALA A 145 -5.99 -12.64 27.96
CA ALA A 145 -4.60 -12.85 27.60
C ALA A 145 -3.62 -11.82 28.20
N SER A 146 -4.13 -10.69 28.70
CA SER A 146 -3.34 -9.68 29.42
C SER A 146 -3.19 -9.98 30.90
N MET A 147 -4.00 -10.89 31.45
CA MET A 147 -3.93 -11.29 32.85
C MET A 147 -2.75 -12.23 33.06
N ASN A 148 -2.05 -12.06 34.18
CA ASN A 148 -1.16 -13.10 34.67
C ASN A 148 -1.97 -14.32 35.17
N TRP A 149 -1.29 -15.45 35.37
CA TRP A 149 -1.92 -16.71 35.76
C TRP A 149 -2.83 -16.58 37.00
N ALA A 150 -2.36 -15.91 38.06
CA ALA A 150 -3.11 -15.79 39.31
C ALA A 150 -4.38 -14.95 39.14
N THR A 151 -4.28 -13.86 38.36
CA THR A 151 -5.41 -12.97 38.07
C THR A 151 -6.45 -13.67 37.20
N LEU A 152 -6.00 -14.43 36.18
CA LEU A 152 -6.89 -15.20 35.32
C LEU A 152 -7.63 -16.28 36.13
N ARG A 153 -6.92 -16.98 37.02
CA ARG A 153 -7.51 -17.97 37.92
C ARG A 153 -8.61 -17.36 38.79
N GLN A 154 -8.32 -16.22 39.42
CA GLN A 154 -9.28 -15.50 40.26
C GLN A 154 -10.49 -15.01 39.44
N PHE A 155 -10.27 -14.53 38.21
CA PHE A 155 -11.34 -14.13 37.31
C PHE A 155 -12.26 -15.30 36.95
N LEU A 156 -11.71 -16.48 36.66
CA LEU A 156 -12.51 -17.66 36.35
C LEU A 156 -13.33 -18.13 37.56
N MET A 157 -12.73 -18.09 38.77
CA MET A 157 -13.47 -18.36 40.01
C MET A 157 -14.61 -17.37 40.25
N SER A 158 -14.37 -16.07 40.02
CA SER A 158 -15.43 -15.06 40.17
C SER A 158 -16.51 -15.14 39.09
N ALA A 159 -16.21 -15.76 37.95
CA ALA A 159 -17.18 -16.15 36.92
C ALA A 159 -18.01 -17.39 37.30
N GLY A 160 -17.78 -17.97 38.48
CA GLY A 160 -18.59 -19.06 39.05
C GLY A 160 -18.04 -20.46 38.82
N LEU A 161 -16.82 -20.61 38.30
CA LEU A 161 -16.20 -21.92 38.10
C LEU A 161 -15.69 -22.51 39.42
N SER A 162 -15.82 -23.83 39.58
CA SER A 162 -15.16 -24.59 40.63
C SER A 162 -13.64 -24.65 40.41
N GLU A 163 -12.90 -25.02 41.45
CA GLU A 163 -11.44 -25.14 41.37
C GLU A 163 -10.99 -26.13 40.28
N GLU A 164 -11.69 -27.26 40.16
CA GLU A 164 -11.44 -28.28 39.13
C GLU A 164 -11.75 -27.76 37.71
N GLU A 165 -12.85 -27.01 37.54
CA GLU A 165 -13.21 -26.40 36.25
C GLU A 165 -12.21 -25.34 35.83
N VAL A 166 -11.66 -24.58 36.79
CA VAL A 166 -10.61 -23.60 36.52
C VAL A 166 -9.33 -24.28 36.06
N GLU A 167 -8.91 -25.38 36.71
CA GLU A 167 -7.75 -26.15 36.28
C GLU A 167 -7.92 -26.69 34.87
N GLN A 168 -9.09 -27.24 34.55
CA GLN A 168 -9.41 -27.71 33.19
C GLN A 168 -9.44 -26.57 32.17
N ALA A 169 -9.99 -25.41 32.53
CA ALA A 169 -10.03 -24.23 31.67
C ALA A 169 -8.64 -23.64 31.41
N MET A 170 -7.71 -23.76 32.36
CA MET A 170 -6.34 -23.25 32.26
C MET A 170 -5.34 -24.28 31.73
N ASP A 171 -5.73 -25.54 31.53
CA ASP A 171 -4.90 -26.56 30.89
C ASP A 171 -4.43 -26.09 29.50
N SER A 172 -3.20 -26.43 29.11
CA SER A 172 -2.60 -26.00 27.84
C SER A 172 -3.39 -26.46 26.61
N ASN A 173 -4.14 -27.57 26.71
CA ASN A 173 -4.94 -28.10 25.61
C ASN A 173 -6.40 -27.60 25.62
N SER A 174 -6.78 -26.81 26.63
CA SER A 174 -8.13 -26.27 26.76
C SER A 174 -8.46 -25.32 25.60
N GLN A 175 -9.76 -25.11 25.39
CA GLN A 175 -10.22 -24.12 24.40
C GLN A 175 -9.76 -22.70 24.76
N LEU A 176 -9.78 -22.32 26.04
CA LEU A 176 -9.36 -20.99 26.49
C LEU A 176 -7.86 -20.78 26.22
N SER A 177 -7.01 -21.73 26.61
CA SER A 177 -5.56 -21.66 26.42
C SER A 177 -5.19 -21.60 24.94
N LYS A 178 -5.90 -22.34 24.08
CA LYS A 178 -5.73 -22.28 22.62
C LYS A 178 -6.09 -20.90 22.06
N LEU A 179 -7.23 -20.32 22.49
CA LEU A 179 -7.64 -18.98 22.07
C LEU A 179 -6.66 -17.88 22.52
N ILE A 180 -6.17 -17.97 23.76
CA ILE A 180 -5.15 -17.05 24.29
C ILE A 180 -3.86 -17.19 23.48
N SER A 181 -3.39 -18.42 23.25
CA SER A 181 -2.18 -18.69 22.48
C SER A 181 -2.27 -18.19 21.04
N GLU A 182 -3.40 -18.43 20.35
CA GLU A 182 -3.67 -17.92 19.00
C GLU A 182 -3.53 -16.39 18.95
N TYR A 183 -4.19 -15.68 19.86
CA TYR A 183 -4.11 -14.22 19.95
C TYR A 183 -2.69 -13.72 20.26
N GLN A 184 -2.00 -14.35 21.21
CA GLN A 184 -0.64 -13.98 21.60
C GLN A 184 0.36 -14.19 20.46
N ASN A 185 0.25 -15.29 19.71
CA ASN A 185 1.13 -15.57 18.58
C ASN A 185 0.91 -14.56 17.43
N LEU A 186 -0.34 -14.29 17.06
CA LEU A 186 -0.67 -13.26 16.05
C LEU A 186 -0.18 -11.87 16.47
N LYS A 187 -0.34 -11.52 17.75
CA LYS A 187 0.14 -10.25 18.29
C LYS A 187 1.67 -10.18 18.27
N SER A 188 2.33 -11.28 18.61
CA SER A 188 3.80 -11.39 18.58
C SER A 188 4.33 -11.20 17.17
N GLU A 189 3.81 -11.94 16.20
CA GLU A 189 4.18 -11.82 14.79
C GLU A 189 3.96 -10.40 14.26
N SER A 190 2.79 -9.79 14.55
CA SER A 190 2.50 -8.42 14.12
C SER A 190 3.46 -7.41 14.76
N THR A 191 3.86 -7.62 16.00
CA THR A 191 4.74 -6.69 16.73
C THR A 191 6.19 -6.87 16.28
N GLU A 192 6.64 -8.10 16.15
CA GLU A 192 7.97 -8.46 15.68
C GLU A 192 8.20 -7.88 14.28
N PHE A 193 7.30 -8.14 13.33
CA PHE A 193 7.46 -7.62 11.97
C PHE A 193 7.51 -6.09 11.93
N LYS A 194 6.60 -5.40 12.64
CA LYS A 194 6.58 -3.92 12.70
C LYS A 194 7.89 -3.35 13.24
N ASN A 195 8.54 -4.05 14.17
CA ASN A 195 9.73 -3.60 14.86
C ASN A 195 11.04 -4.07 14.21
N LYS A 196 11.00 -5.03 13.27
CA LYS A 196 12.17 -5.42 12.47
C LYS A 196 12.73 -4.20 11.74
N GLN A 197 14.05 -4.13 11.67
CA GLN A 197 14.76 -3.07 10.99
C GLN A 197 15.28 -3.59 9.65
N PHE A 198 15.12 -2.79 8.60
CA PHE A 198 15.54 -3.09 7.25
C PHE A 198 16.47 -1.99 6.77
N THR A 199 17.62 -2.37 6.23
CA THR A 199 18.54 -1.45 5.58
C THR A 199 18.36 -1.52 4.08
N GLN A 200 18.36 -0.35 3.45
CA GLN A 200 18.33 -0.26 2.01
C GLN A 200 19.65 -0.79 1.45
N HIS A 201 19.54 -1.73 0.51
CA HIS A 201 20.69 -2.38 -0.09
C HIS A 201 20.98 -1.88 -1.51
N GLN A 202 19.93 -1.59 -2.28
CA GLN A 202 20.09 -1.19 -3.67
C GLN A 202 18.90 -0.34 -4.16
N TYR A 203 19.20 0.72 -4.91
CA TYR A 203 18.26 1.47 -5.75
C TYR A 203 18.68 1.32 -7.21
N GLU A 204 17.73 1.01 -8.08
CA GLU A 204 17.90 1.12 -9.53
C GLU A 204 16.96 2.19 -10.06
N TYR A 205 17.45 3.00 -10.99
CA TYR A 205 16.69 4.01 -11.68
C TYR A 205 16.43 3.60 -13.13
N ASP A 206 15.38 4.14 -13.73
CA ASP A 206 15.10 3.99 -15.15
C ASP A 206 15.97 4.93 -15.97
N ASP A 207 16.43 4.48 -17.14
CA ASP A 207 17.16 5.31 -18.11
C ASP A 207 16.24 6.38 -18.77
N TYR A 208 14.91 6.21 -18.64
CA TYR A 208 13.90 7.15 -19.14
C TYR A 208 13.81 8.43 -18.26
N TYR A 209 13.84 9.62 -18.87
CA TYR A 209 13.93 10.94 -18.19
C TYR A 209 15.18 11.12 -17.29
N ASN A 210 16.37 11.13 -17.91
CA ASN A 210 17.65 11.49 -17.27
C ASN A 210 18.05 10.66 -16.02
N GLY A 211 17.58 9.42 -15.88
CA GLY A 211 17.99 8.57 -14.75
C GLY A 211 17.32 8.90 -13.41
N THR A 212 16.19 9.62 -13.40
CA THR A 212 15.63 10.20 -12.17
C THR A 212 14.45 9.43 -11.56
N ARG A 213 13.95 8.38 -12.24
CA ARG A 213 12.79 7.62 -11.75
C ARG A 213 13.22 6.32 -11.12
N VAL A 214 12.80 6.09 -9.87
CA VAL A 214 13.03 4.83 -9.18
C VAL A 214 12.35 3.70 -9.97
N LYS A 215 13.09 2.63 -10.24
CA LYS A 215 12.62 1.42 -10.92
C LYS A 215 12.56 0.24 -9.97
N LYS A 216 13.56 0.10 -9.11
CA LYS A 216 13.66 -1.02 -8.19
C LYS A 216 14.30 -0.61 -6.88
N ILE A 217 13.77 -1.15 -5.79
CA ILE A 217 14.28 -0.93 -4.44
C ILE A 217 14.46 -2.29 -3.78
N ILE A 218 15.59 -2.48 -3.12
CA ILE A 218 15.90 -3.70 -2.38
C ILE A 218 16.18 -3.36 -0.92
N PHE A 219 15.39 -3.95 -0.02
CA PHE A 219 15.59 -3.89 1.43
C PHE A 219 15.98 -5.25 1.99
N LYS A 220 16.95 -5.26 2.90
CA LYS A 220 17.36 -6.45 3.67
C LYS A 220 17.21 -6.15 5.15
N GLU A 221 16.70 -7.12 5.92
CA GLU A 221 16.68 -7.01 7.38
C GLU A 221 18.10 -6.78 7.90
N GLN A 222 18.23 -5.91 8.89
CA GLN A 222 19.52 -5.56 9.47
C GLN A 222 20.16 -6.79 10.13
N GLY A 223 21.38 -7.13 9.71
CA GLY A 223 22.09 -8.31 10.20
C GLY A 223 21.86 -9.59 9.39
N LEU A 224 21.19 -9.49 8.23
CA LEU A 224 21.21 -10.46 7.12
C LEU A 224 22.34 -10.11 6.15
#